data_AF-A0A522WCI6-F1
#
_entry.id   AF-A0A522WCI6-F1
#
_cell.length_a   1.000
_cell.length_b   1.000
_cell.length_c   1.000
_cell.angle_alpha   90.00
_cell.angle_beta   90.00
_cell.angle_gamma   90.00
#
_symmetry.space_group_name_H-M   'P 1'
#
loop_
_entity.id
_entity.type
_entity.pdbx_description
1 polymer ?
#
loop_
_entity_poly.entity_id
_entity_poly.type
_entity_poly.pdbx_seq_one_letter_code
_entity_poly.pdbx_strand_id
1 'polypeptide(L)'
;MSEEKNKGRIALWICVCAVVTAIIGILEFYLGRNILYEIFIANPFYERYVKYQPRPMSTQFNPVILGSYVLGCLPFGLFLFRSKPLYLRLLGIFSSLLCLVIIFLTASRGVFLGLIALSLFYLWKRQKRRLIFLFLTCLIALVSICSFLADANLNRFGFERLISGSYDSIVSEYRLSRVKMTAKILKDYPFFGIGFNHFRLRFNEYCPEKDRGKVLNEFMIPDNMYLTFLAEAGITGALGFLIFISLIFKRGFQRIRETENNDKRHFLIISMSALAGLLMNMGAYELFYWHNPYMFFCLLCGFVGLDEKYSR
;
A
#
# COMPACT_ATOMS: atom_id res chain seq x y z
N MET A 1 7.85 -25.16 19.76
CA MET A 1 6.70 -25.83 19.10
C MET A 1 5.40 -25.02 19.16
N SER A 2 4.99 -24.46 20.31
CA SER A 2 3.76 -23.64 20.42
C SER A 2 3.82 -22.34 19.60
N GLU A 3 4.99 -21.70 19.55
CA GLU A 3 5.14 -20.36 18.99
C GLU A 3 5.26 -20.33 17.45
N GLU A 4 5.94 -21.32 16.88
CA GLU A 4 5.97 -21.57 15.43
C GLU A 4 4.56 -21.87 14.91
N LYS A 5 3.78 -22.61 15.70
CA LYS A 5 2.35 -22.85 15.47
C LYS A 5 1.54 -21.55 15.50
N ASN A 6 1.89 -20.57 16.35
CA ASN A 6 1.24 -19.26 16.37
C ASN A 6 1.56 -18.40 15.14
N LYS A 7 2.83 -18.32 14.71
CA LYS A 7 3.20 -17.57 13.49
C LYS A 7 2.57 -18.18 12.23
N GLY A 8 2.52 -19.51 12.15
CA GLY A 8 1.79 -20.24 11.10
C GLY A 8 0.29 -19.94 11.10
N ARG A 9 -0.36 -19.88 12.28
CA ARG A 9 -1.77 -19.50 12.42
C ARG A 9 -2.03 -18.05 11.99
N ILE A 10 -1.14 -17.12 12.34
CA ILE A 10 -1.25 -15.72 11.91
C ILE A 10 -1.18 -15.64 10.38
N ALA A 11 -0.17 -16.25 9.77
CA ALA A 11 -0.02 -16.27 8.31
C ALA A 11 -1.22 -16.94 7.61
N LEU A 12 -1.75 -18.03 8.19
CA LEU A 12 -2.96 -18.70 7.73
C LEU A 12 -4.15 -17.73 7.69
N TRP A 13 -4.47 -17.06 8.80
CA TRP A 13 -5.61 -16.14 8.85
C TRP A 13 -5.45 -14.94 7.93
N ILE A 14 -4.25 -14.37 7.84
CA ILE A 14 -3.96 -13.29 6.88
C ILE A 14 -4.23 -13.76 5.44
N CYS A 15 -3.76 -14.96 5.06
CA CYS A 15 -4.00 -15.50 3.72
C CYS A 15 -5.48 -15.80 3.47
N VAL A 16 -6.22 -16.33 4.46
CA VAL A 16 -7.67 -16.58 4.34
C VAL A 16 -8.42 -15.26 4.14
N CYS A 17 -8.15 -14.23 4.93
CA CYS A 17 -8.76 -12.91 4.76
C CYS A 17 -8.41 -12.30 3.40
N ALA A 18 -7.16 -12.42 2.96
CA ALA A 18 -6.73 -11.97 1.64
C ALA A 18 -7.46 -12.70 0.50
N VAL A 19 -7.65 -14.01 0.60
CA VAL A 19 -8.42 -14.80 -0.38
C VAL A 19 -9.87 -14.35 -0.42
N VAL A 20 -10.54 -14.22 0.73
CA VAL A 20 -11.95 -13.79 0.78
C VAL A 20 -12.13 -12.40 0.18
N THR A 21 -11.30 -11.44 0.59
CA THR A 21 -11.34 -10.08 0.06
C THR A 21 -11.01 -10.04 -1.44
N ALA A 22 -10.05 -10.84 -1.91
CA ALA A 22 -9.71 -10.89 -3.32
C ALA A 22 -10.82 -11.54 -4.18
N ILE A 23 -11.46 -12.61 -3.72
CA ILE A 23 -12.59 -13.22 -4.43
C ILE A 23 -13.74 -12.22 -4.57
N ILE A 24 -14.11 -11.53 -3.48
CA ILE A 24 -15.15 -10.50 -3.53
C ILE A 24 -14.77 -9.39 -4.53
N GLY A 25 -13.52 -8.93 -4.52
CA GLY A 25 -13.05 -7.90 -5.45
C GLY A 25 -13.03 -8.36 -6.91
N ILE A 26 -12.64 -9.61 -7.18
CA ILE A 26 -12.66 -10.17 -8.54
C ILE A 26 -14.10 -10.28 -9.04
N LEU A 27 -15.02 -10.79 -8.22
CA LEU A 27 -16.44 -10.86 -8.56
C LEU A 27 -17.03 -9.46 -8.79
N GLU A 28 -16.70 -8.48 -7.94
CA GLU A 28 -17.12 -7.10 -8.12
C GLU A 28 -16.64 -6.52 -9.46
N PHE A 29 -15.39 -6.77 -9.83
CA PHE A 29 -14.82 -6.30 -11.09
C PHE A 29 -15.53 -6.89 -12.31
N TYR A 30 -15.84 -8.19 -12.31
CA TYR A 30 -16.49 -8.86 -13.45
C TYR A 30 -17.99 -8.61 -13.52
N LEU A 31 -18.68 -8.56 -12.38
CA LEU A 31 -20.12 -8.35 -12.34
C LEU A 31 -20.50 -6.88 -12.47
N GLY A 32 -19.56 -5.95 -12.27
CA GLY A 32 -19.84 -4.51 -12.21
C GLY A 32 -20.81 -4.16 -11.08
N ARG A 33 -20.84 -4.98 -10.02
CA ARG A 33 -21.77 -4.86 -8.90
C ARG A 33 -21.12 -5.30 -7.59
N ASN A 34 -21.43 -4.61 -6.51
CA ASN A 34 -21.09 -5.05 -5.16
C ASN A 34 -22.32 -5.02 -4.25
N ILE A 35 -22.80 -6.21 -3.88
CA ILE A 35 -23.98 -6.39 -3.05
C ILE A 35 -23.85 -5.66 -1.71
N LEU A 36 -22.64 -5.59 -1.13
CA LEU A 36 -22.40 -4.86 0.11
C LEU A 36 -22.75 -3.37 -0.05
N TYR A 37 -22.34 -2.77 -1.16
CA TYR A 37 -22.56 -1.34 -1.39
C TYR A 37 -23.93 -1.00 -1.97
N GLU A 38 -24.58 -1.94 -2.65
CA GLU A 38 -25.94 -1.76 -3.17
C GLU A 38 -27.02 -1.91 -2.10
N ILE A 39 -26.83 -2.83 -1.14
CA ILE A 39 -27.89 -3.20 -0.20
C ILE A 39 -27.59 -2.72 1.22
N PHE A 40 -26.35 -2.88 1.70
CA PHE A 40 -26.06 -2.80 3.13
C PHE A 40 -25.39 -1.50 3.54
N ILE A 41 -24.46 -0.97 2.74
CA ILE A 41 -23.62 0.16 3.14
C ILE A 41 -23.41 1.13 1.98
N ALA A 42 -23.90 2.36 2.11
CA ALA A 42 -23.61 3.41 1.12
C ALA A 42 -22.10 3.67 1.01
N ASN A 43 -21.58 3.63 -0.21
CA ASN A 43 -20.20 3.98 -0.51
C ASN A 43 -20.14 5.10 -1.56
N PRO A 44 -19.60 6.29 -1.23
CA PRO A 44 -19.58 7.43 -2.14
C PRO A 44 -18.73 7.18 -3.39
N PHE A 45 -17.85 6.19 -3.38
CA PHE A 45 -16.98 5.82 -4.50
C PHE A 45 -17.58 4.72 -5.39
N TYR A 46 -18.74 4.15 -5.03
CA TYR A 46 -19.33 3.00 -5.69
C TYR A 46 -19.60 3.22 -7.17
N GLU A 47 -20.40 4.25 -7.50
CA GLU A 47 -20.75 4.59 -8.88
C GLU A 47 -19.49 4.79 -9.74
N ARG A 48 -18.53 5.56 -9.21
CA ARG A 48 -17.29 5.87 -9.91
C ARG A 48 -16.47 4.63 -10.23
N TYR A 49 -16.15 3.79 -9.23
CA TYR A 49 -15.17 2.72 -9.41
C TYR A 49 -15.77 1.37 -9.79
N VAL A 50 -17.06 1.13 -9.53
CA VAL A 50 -17.70 -0.14 -9.90
C VAL A 50 -18.43 -0.02 -11.24
N LYS A 51 -19.10 1.11 -11.51
CA LYS A 51 -19.88 1.28 -12.75
C LYS A 51 -19.14 1.99 -13.88
N TYR A 52 -18.46 3.11 -13.58
CA TYR A 52 -17.89 3.97 -14.63
C TYR A 52 -16.40 3.75 -14.91
N GLN A 53 -15.61 3.42 -13.89
CA GLN A 53 -14.16 3.20 -13.97
C GLN A 53 -13.79 1.91 -13.25
N PRO A 54 -14.04 0.73 -13.88
CA PRO A 54 -13.96 -0.57 -13.22
C PRO A 54 -12.62 -0.78 -12.49
N ARG A 55 -12.65 -0.66 -11.18
CA ARG A 55 -11.54 -0.84 -10.24
C ARG A 55 -12.13 -1.43 -8.96
N PRO A 56 -11.78 -2.66 -8.58
CA PRO A 56 -12.42 -3.30 -7.45
C PRO A 56 -12.00 -2.62 -6.15
N MET A 57 -12.95 -2.50 -5.23
CA MET A 57 -12.84 -2.02 -3.86
C MET A 57 -13.08 -3.14 -2.85
N SER A 58 -13.77 -4.21 -3.24
CA SER A 58 -14.13 -5.33 -2.37
C SER A 58 -14.75 -4.82 -1.06
N THR A 59 -14.33 -5.32 0.10
CA THR A 59 -14.74 -4.87 1.44
C THR A 59 -13.95 -3.66 1.95
N GLN A 60 -13.11 -3.03 1.12
CA GLN A 60 -12.12 -2.02 1.53
C GLN A 60 -12.50 -0.59 1.16
N PHE A 61 -13.74 -0.36 0.69
CA PHE A 61 -14.34 0.94 0.35
C PHE A 61 -13.69 1.75 -0.76
N ASN A 62 -12.42 1.51 -1.11
CA ASN A 62 -11.70 2.24 -2.14
C ASN A 62 -10.65 1.32 -2.82
N PRO A 63 -10.41 1.43 -4.15
CA PRO A 63 -9.51 0.51 -4.84
C PRO A 63 -8.06 0.60 -4.37
N VAL A 64 -7.59 1.80 -4.02
CA VAL A 64 -6.23 2.00 -3.51
C VAL A 64 -6.08 1.29 -2.18
N ILE A 65 -7.10 1.33 -1.33
CA ILE A 65 -7.11 0.69 -0.01
C ILE A 65 -7.17 -0.83 -0.15
N LEU A 66 -7.96 -1.36 -1.08
CA LEU A 66 -7.93 -2.77 -1.43
C LEU A 66 -6.53 -3.22 -1.85
N GLY A 67 -5.93 -2.50 -2.80
CA GLY A 67 -4.57 -2.80 -3.28
C GLY A 67 -3.54 -2.74 -2.17
N SER A 68 -3.63 -1.75 -1.28
CA SER A 68 -2.75 -1.59 -0.11
C SER A 68 -2.87 -2.77 0.86
N TYR A 69 -4.10 -3.20 1.14
CA TYR A 69 -4.37 -4.32 2.05
C TYR A 69 -3.78 -5.63 1.51
N VAL A 70 -4.07 -5.99 0.25
CA VAL A 70 -3.55 -7.23 -0.34
C VAL A 70 -2.03 -7.17 -0.56
N LEU A 71 -1.46 -5.99 -0.79
CA LEU A 71 -0.01 -5.78 -0.86
C LEU A 71 0.67 -6.16 0.45
N GLY A 72 0.13 -5.74 1.60
CA GLY A 72 0.67 -6.14 2.89
C GLY A 72 0.45 -7.63 3.21
N CYS A 73 -0.62 -8.24 2.68
CA CYS A 73 -0.92 -9.66 2.88
C CYS A 73 -0.02 -10.59 2.05
N LEU A 74 0.38 -10.15 0.85
CA LEU A 74 1.06 -10.96 -0.16
C LEU A 74 2.30 -11.73 0.38
N PRO A 75 3.20 -11.14 1.20
CA PRO A 75 4.37 -11.85 1.73
C PRO A 75 4.05 -13.02 2.65
N PHE A 76 2.87 -13.05 3.29
CA PHE A 76 2.46 -14.13 4.18
C PHE A 76 2.11 -15.42 3.40
N GLY A 77 1.70 -15.29 2.13
CA GLY A 77 1.57 -16.46 1.24
C GLY A 77 2.92 -17.13 0.97
N LEU A 78 4.01 -16.35 0.86
CA LEU A 78 5.38 -16.87 0.73
C LEU A 78 5.86 -17.62 1.98
N PHE A 79 5.34 -17.26 3.15
CA PHE A 79 5.59 -18.00 4.39
C PHE A 79 4.90 -19.36 4.35
N LEU A 80 3.60 -19.38 4.04
CA LEU A 80 2.83 -20.62 3.95
C LEU A 80 3.34 -21.56 2.86
N PHE A 81 3.90 -21.03 1.76
CA PHE A 81 4.52 -21.83 0.70
C PHE A 81 5.61 -22.80 1.22
N ARG A 82 6.34 -22.41 2.28
CA ARG A 82 7.38 -23.24 2.91
C ARG A 82 6.83 -24.27 3.90
N SER A 83 5.52 -24.27 4.16
CA SER A 83 4.89 -25.22 5.09
C SER A 83 5.03 -26.66 4.58
N LYS A 84 5.17 -27.59 5.53
CA LYS A 84 5.14 -29.04 5.28
C LYS A 84 3.78 -29.52 4.74
N PRO A 85 2.62 -29.19 5.36
CA PRO A 85 1.33 -29.62 4.84
C PRO A 85 1.02 -28.99 3.48
N LEU A 86 0.66 -29.83 2.51
CA LEU A 86 0.37 -29.41 1.15
C LEU A 86 -0.76 -28.38 1.07
N TYR A 87 -1.81 -28.54 1.88
CA TYR A 87 -2.95 -27.60 1.86
C TYR A 87 -2.54 -26.17 2.25
N LEU A 88 -1.63 -25.98 3.22
CA LEU A 88 -1.13 -24.65 3.56
C LEU A 88 -0.26 -24.07 2.44
N ARG A 89 0.56 -24.91 1.80
CA ARG A 89 1.37 -24.49 0.65
C ARG A 89 0.48 -24.02 -0.50
N LEU A 90 -0.55 -24.80 -0.85
CA LEU A 90 -1.50 -24.45 -1.92
C LEU A 90 -2.27 -23.18 -1.57
N LEU A 91 -2.73 -23.03 -0.33
CA LEU A 91 -3.36 -21.79 0.13
C LEU A 91 -2.44 -20.59 -0.02
N GLY A 92 -1.16 -20.72 0.35
CA GLY A 92 -0.17 -19.65 0.20
C GLY A 92 0.01 -19.22 -1.26
N ILE A 93 0.16 -20.18 -2.18
CA ILE A 93 0.28 -19.91 -3.62
C ILE A 93 -0.99 -19.22 -4.13
N PHE A 94 -2.15 -19.81 -3.83
CA PHE A 94 -3.44 -19.31 -4.28
C PHE A 94 -3.70 -17.88 -3.76
N SER A 95 -3.47 -17.64 -2.48
CA SER A 95 -3.57 -16.32 -1.86
C SER A 95 -2.64 -15.31 -2.52
N SER A 96 -1.36 -15.63 -2.72
CA SER A 96 -0.42 -14.72 -3.38
C SER A 96 -0.81 -14.40 -4.82
N LEU A 97 -1.30 -15.39 -5.57
CA LEU A 97 -1.79 -15.18 -6.94
C LEU A 97 -3.00 -14.25 -6.96
N LEU A 98 -3.99 -14.47 -6.09
CA LEU A 98 -5.16 -13.60 -5.99
C LEU A 98 -4.78 -12.18 -5.55
N CYS A 99 -3.85 -12.02 -4.61
CA CYS A 99 -3.33 -10.71 -4.24
C CYS A 99 -2.70 -9.99 -5.44
N LEU A 100 -1.89 -10.68 -6.24
CA LEU A 100 -1.31 -10.10 -7.45
C LEU A 100 -2.38 -9.67 -8.44
N VAL A 101 -3.38 -10.53 -8.71
CA VAL A 101 -4.52 -10.19 -9.58
C VAL A 101 -5.20 -8.90 -9.10
N ILE A 102 -5.54 -8.80 -7.81
CA ILE A 102 -6.16 -7.59 -7.25
C ILE A 102 -5.25 -6.37 -7.37
N ILE A 103 -3.95 -6.48 -7.12
CA ILE A 103 -3.01 -5.36 -7.30
C ILE A 103 -3.09 -4.84 -8.74
N PHE A 104 -3.13 -5.73 -9.74
CA PHE A 104 -3.29 -5.32 -11.13
C PHE A 104 -4.67 -4.69 -11.42
N LEU A 105 -5.76 -5.30 -10.94
CA LEU A 105 -7.13 -4.81 -11.17
C LEU A 105 -7.41 -3.46 -10.50
N THR A 106 -6.83 -3.21 -9.33
CA THR A 106 -6.99 -1.91 -8.63
C THR A 106 -6.30 -0.76 -9.37
N ALA A 107 -5.39 -1.07 -10.31
CA ALA A 107 -4.67 -0.11 -11.14
C ALA A 107 -4.05 1.07 -10.37
N SER A 108 -3.64 0.84 -9.11
CA SER A 108 -3.05 1.88 -8.26
C SER A 108 -1.53 1.92 -8.40
N ARG A 109 -1.01 3.03 -8.91
CA ARG A 109 0.44 3.26 -9.12
C ARG A 109 1.22 3.19 -7.82
N GLY A 110 0.66 3.75 -6.73
CA GLY A 110 1.24 3.65 -5.39
C GLY A 110 1.42 2.20 -4.95
N VAL A 111 0.42 1.36 -5.21
CA VAL A 111 0.44 -0.07 -4.85
C VAL A 111 1.45 -0.83 -5.70
N PHE A 112 1.60 -0.50 -7.00
CA PHE A 112 2.66 -1.07 -7.84
C PHE A 112 4.07 -0.69 -7.36
N LEU A 113 4.29 0.58 -7.02
CA LEU A 113 5.56 1.02 -6.41
C LEU A 113 5.80 0.33 -5.07
N GLY A 114 4.75 0.13 -4.28
CA GLY A 114 4.76 -0.68 -3.07
C GLY A 114 5.17 -2.14 -3.33
N LEU A 115 4.63 -2.77 -4.37
CA LEU A 115 4.99 -4.13 -4.78
C LEU A 115 6.46 -4.23 -5.17
N ILE A 116 6.98 -3.23 -5.90
CA ILE A 116 8.40 -3.13 -6.25
C ILE A 116 9.25 -3.03 -4.98
N ALA A 117 8.95 -2.09 -4.08
CA ALA A 117 9.70 -1.90 -2.84
C ALA A 117 9.71 -3.15 -1.95
N LEU A 118 8.53 -3.78 -1.78
CA LEU A 118 8.35 -5.03 -1.04
C LEU A 118 9.20 -6.16 -1.66
N SER A 119 9.13 -6.33 -2.97
CA SER A 119 9.84 -7.39 -3.70
C SER A 119 11.36 -7.19 -3.64
N LEU A 120 11.84 -5.96 -3.86
CA LEU A 120 13.25 -5.62 -3.77
C LEU A 120 13.79 -5.82 -2.35
N PHE A 121 13.05 -5.37 -1.33
CA PHE A 121 13.45 -5.58 0.07
C PHE A 121 13.52 -7.07 0.41
N TYR A 122 12.51 -7.85 0.00
CA TYR A 122 12.48 -9.30 0.21
C TYR A 122 13.68 -10.00 -0.43
N LEU A 123 13.91 -9.76 -1.73
CA LEU A 123 14.99 -10.38 -2.49
C LEU A 123 16.37 -9.97 -1.98
N TRP A 124 16.53 -8.69 -1.57
CA TRP A 124 17.75 -8.19 -0.95
C TRP A 124 18.06 -8.92 0.35
N LYS A 125 17.08 -9.08 1.25
CA LYS A 125 17.28 -9.81 2.51
C LYS A 125 17.49 -11.30 2.33
N ARG A 126 16.93 -11.89 1.27
CA ARG A 126 17.22 -13.28 0.87
C ARG A 126 18.53 -13.42 0.10
N GLN A 127 19.28 -12.32 -0.10
CA GLN A 127 20.54 -12.25 -0.83
C GLN A 127 20.45 -12.79 -2.26
N LYS A 128 19.28 -12.72 -2.88
CA LYS A 128 19.02 -13.24 -4.23
C LYS A 128 19.34 -12.20 -5.30
N ARG A 129 20.60 -11.73 -5.34
CA ARG A 129 21.06 -10.64 -6.24
C ARG A 129 20.68 -10.88 -7.71
N ARG A 130 20.84 -12.11 -8.21
CA ARG A 130 20.44 -12.48 -9.60
C ARG A 130 18.95 -12.24 -9.87
N LEU A 131 18.08 -12.58 -8.91
CA LEU A 131 16.63 -12.34 -9.06
C LEU A 131 16.28 -10.85 -8.98
N ILE A 132 17.05 -10.04 -8.26
CA ILE A 132 16.86 -8.58 -8.25
C ILE A 132 17.15 -8.03 -9.64
N PHE A 133 18.30 -8.40 -10.25
CA PHE A 133 18.63 -7.98 -11.60
C PHE A 133 17.56 -8.43 -12.60
N LEU A 134 17.17 -9.71 -12.57
CA LEU A 134 16.11 -10.22 -13.45
C LEU A 134 14.79 -9.46 -13.25
N PHE A 135 14.37 -9.24 -12.01
CA PHE A 135 13.14 -8.50 -11.69
C PHE A 135 13.18 -7.07 -12.25
N LEU A 136 14.28 -6.34 -12.03
CA LEU A 136 14.46 -4.99 -12.54
C LEU A 136 14.52 -4.95 -14.07
N THR A 137 15.22 -5.89 -14.70
CA THR A 137 15.28 -6.01 -16.16
C THR A 137 13.90 -6.31 -16.75
N CYS A 138 13.14 -7.24 -16.16
CA CYS A 138 11.76 -7.55 -16.59
C CYS A 138 10.84 -6.34 -16.40
N LEU A 139 10.97 -5.60 -15.29
CA LEU A 139 10.19 -4.40 -15.04
C LEU A 139 10.48 -3.31 -16.08
N ILE A 140 11.76 -3.06 -16.37
CA ILE A 140 12.17 -2.10 -17.41
C ILE A 140 11.65 -2.55 -18.78
N ALA A 141 11.82 -3.83 -19.13
CA ALA A 141 11.31 -4.38 -20.38
C ALA A 141 9.78 -4.23 -20.49
N LEU A 142 9.03 -4.51 -19.42
CA LEU A 142 7.58 -4.34 -19.39
C LEU A 142 7.18 -2.88 -19.62
N VAL A 143 7.78 -1.93 -18.88
CA VAL A 143 7.49 -0.49 -19.05
C VAL A 143 7.84 -0.03 -20.45
N SER A 144 8.99 -0.46 -20.99
CA SER A 144 9.40 -0.15 -22.37
C SER A 144 8.40 -0.69 -23.38
N ILE A 145 8.05 -1.97 -23.32
CA ILE A 145 7.07 -2.60 -24.22
C ILE A 145 5.73 -1.86 -24.14
N CYS A 146 5.21 -1.62 -22.94
CA CYS A 146 3.95 -0.89 -22.76
C CYS A 146 4.01 0.55 -23.30
N SER A 147 5.18 1.17 -23.38
CA SER A 147 5.36 2.52 -23.96
C SER A 147 5.25 2.53 -25.48
N PHE A 148 5.53 1.41 -26.15
CA PHE A 148 5.46 1.28 -27.61
C PHE A 148 4.13 0.70 -28.11
N LEU A 149 3.27 0.23 -27.21
CA LEU A 149 1.96 -0.31 -27.59
C LEU A 149 0.95 0.82 -27.84
N ALA A 150 0.33 0.81 -29.02
CA ALA A 150 -0.70 1.78 -29.41
C ALA A 150 -2.04 1.58 -28.67
N ASP A 151 -2.23 0.44 -28.01
CA ASP A 151 -3.44 0.14 -27.22
C ASP A 151 -3.52 1.08 -26.00
N ALA A 152 -4.60 1.87 -25.93
CA ALA A 152 -4.85 2.83 -24.86
C ALA A 152 -4.89 2.20 -23.45
N ASN A 153 -5.24 0.92 -23.33
CA ASN A 153 -5.27 0.19 -22.06
C ASN A 153 -3.89 -0.33 -21.62
N LEU A 154 -2.96 -0.54 -22.55
CA LEU A 154 -1.61 -1.00 -22.25
C LEU A 154 -0.64 0.19 -22.15
N ASN A 155 -0.86 1.24 -22.94
CA ASN A 155 -0.11 2.49 -22.89
C ASN A 155 -0.27 3.22 -21.54
N ARG A 156 -1.27 2.89 -20.71
CA ARG A 156 -1.38 3.39 -19.33
C ARG A 156 -0.20 2.97 -18.42
N PHE A 157 0.48 1.90 -18.77
CA PHE A 157 1.71 1.43 -18.12
C PHE A 157 2.98 1.86 -18.87
N GLY A 158 2.84 2.65 -19.94
CA GLY A 158 3.94 3.27 -20.65
C GLY A 158 4.55 4.45 -19.88
N PHE A 159 5.80 4.79 -20.23
CA PHE A 159 6.62 5.81 -19.59
C PHE A 159 5.91 7.16 -19.54
N GLU A 160 5.32 7.59 -20.66
CA GLU A 160 4.61 8.86 -20.78
C GLU A 160 3.43 8.93 -19.80
N ARG A 161 2.49 7.98 -19.84
CA ARG A 161 1.32 8.01 -18.93
C ARG A 161 1.67 7.79 -17.45
N LEU A 162 2.75 7.06 -17.15
CA LEU A 162 3.26 6.90 -15.78
C LEU A 162 3.89 8.19 -15.24
N ILE A 163 4.68 8.90 -16.05
CA ILE A 163 5.55 9.99 -15.60
C ILE A 163 4.98 11.37 -15.95
N SER A 164 4.49 11.60 -17.16
CA SER A 164 4.07 12.91 -17.68
C SER A 164 2.93 12.79 -18.70
N GLY A 165 1.72 13.29 -18.37
CA GLY A 165 0.65 13.44 -19.36
C GLY A 165 -0.76 12.97 -18.94
N SER A 166 -1.02 12.74 -17.65
CA SER A 166 -2.39 12.50 -17.16
C SER A 166 -2.61 13.17 -15.80
N TYR A 167 -3.86 13.48 -15.44
CA TYR A 167 -4.19 14.02 -14.10
C TYR A 167 -3.64 13.14 -12.95
N ASP A 168 -3.49 11.85 -13.20
CA ASP A 168 -2.99 10.84 -12.26
C ASP A 168 -1.48 10.51 -12.42
N SER A 169 -0.70 11.22 -13.25
CA SER A 169 0.76 11.04 -13.39
C SER A 169 1.54 11.26 -12.09
N ILE A 170 2.69 10.59 -11.98
CA ILE A 170 3.63 10.80 -10.85
C ILE A 170 4.00 12.28 -10.75
N VAL A 171 4.21 12.93 -11.90
CA VAL A 171 4.36 14.37 -12.05
C VAL A 171 3.11 14.90 -12.76
N SER A 172 2.03 15.12 -12.01
CA SER A 172 0.81 15.77 -12.51
C SER A 172 0.64 17.15 -11.89
N GLU A 173 -0.04 18.05 -12.60
CA GLU A 173 -0.39 19.37 -12.05
C GLU A 173 -1.18 19.25 -10.75
N TYR A 174 -2.07 18.24 -10.67
CA TYR A 174 -2.79 17.88 -9.46
C TYR A 174 -1.85 17.63 -8.28
N ARG A 175 -0.86 16.74 -8.43
CA ARG A 175 0.10 16.42 -7.36
C ARG A 175 1.01 17.59 -7.03
N LEU A 176 1.45 18.34 -8.04
CA LEU A 176 2.27 19.55 -7.84
C LEU A 176 1.49 20.61 -7.06
N SER A 177 0.19 20.76 -7.31
CA SER A 177 -0.70 21.63 -6.55
C SER A 177 -0.74 21.23 -5.07
N ARG A 178 -0.85 19.92 -4.75
CA ARG A 178 -0.79 19.42 -3.35
C ARG A 178 0.51 19.72 -2.65
N VAL A 179 1.65 19.57 -3.36
CA VAL A 179 2.97 19.95 -2.83
C VAL A 179 3.01 21.46 -2.53
N LYS A 180 2.54 22.30 -3.45
CA LYS A 180 2.49 23.77 -3.26
C LYS A 180 1.58 24.16 -2.09
N MET A 181 0.43 23.52 -1.94
CA MET A 181 -0.48 23.74 -0.79
C MET A 181 0.21 23.40 0.53
N THR A 182 0.83 22.21 0.60
CA THR A 182 1.57 21.75 1.78
C THR A 182 2.70 22.71 2.14
N ALA A 183 3.45 23.21 1.14
CA ALA A 183 4.51 24.18 1.36
C ALA A 183 4.00 25.52 1.93
N LYS A 184 2.84 26.01 1.48
CA LYS A 184 2.20 27.21 2.04
C LYS A 184 1.75 26.96 3.49
N ILE A 185 1.09 25.83 3.76
CA ILE A 185 0.68 25.44 5.11
C ILE A 185 1.89 25.39 6.04
N LEU A 186 3.00 24.80 5.59
CA LEU A 186 4.21 24.68 6.39
C LEU A 186 4.90 26.03 6.64
N LYS A 187 4.76 26.99 5.71
CA LYS A 187 5.24 28.36 5.92
C LYS A 187 4.48 29.05 7.04
N ASP A 188 3.17 28.82 7.13
CA ASP A 188 2.30 29.45 8.14
C ASP A 188 2.38 28.71 9.50
N TYR A 189 2.46 27.37 9.48
CA TYR A 189 2.40 26.49 10.65
C TYR A 189 3.52 25.42 10.65
N PRO A 190 4.80 25.81 10.78
CA PRO A 190 5.94 24.92 10.52
C PRO A 190 6.10 23.75 11.51
N PHE A 191 5.86 23.98 12.80
CA PHE A 191 6.22 23.01 13.84
C PHE A 191 5.16 21.94 14.07
N PHE A 192 3.90 22.37 14.25
CA PHE A 192 2.79 21.50 14.65
C PHE A 192 1.73 21.32 13.56
N GLY A 193 1.88 21.99 12.41
CA GLY A 193 0.91 21.94 11.32
C GLY A 193 -0.42 22.59 11.69
N ILE A 194 -1.42 22.36 10.83
CA ILE A 194 -2.78 22.92 10.99
C ILE A 194 -3.74 22.01 11.75
N GLY A 195 -3.28 20.85 12.24
CA GLY A 195 -4.08 19.88 12.99
C GLY A 195 -4.67 18.77 12.13
N PHE A 196 -5.04 17.66 12.79
CA PHE A 196 -5.58 16.46 12.14
C PHE A 196 -6.82 16.78 11.29
N ASN A 197 -6.82 16.30 10.05
CA ASN A 197 -7.88 16.43 9.05
C ASN A 197 -8.16 17.88 8.60
N HIS A 198 -7.32 18.85 8.99
CA HIS A 198 -7.52 20.24 8.63
C HIS A 198 -7.01 20.59 7.23
N PHE A 199 -6.19 19.74 6.59
CA PHE A 199 -5.83 19.96 5.18
C PHE A 199 -7.07 20.03 4.30
N ARG A 200 -8.01 19.11 4.55
CA ARG A 200 -9.30 19.03 3.85
C ARG A 200 -10.20 20.22 4.19
N LEU A 201 -10.29 20.59 5.46
CA LEU A 201 -11.15 21.69 5.91
C LEU A 201 -10.69 23.05 5.38
N ARG A 202 -9.38 23.29 5.35
CA ARG A 202 -8.76 24.54 4.89
C ARG A 202 -8.28 24.45 3.44
N PHE A 203 -8.77 23.46 2.69
CA PHE A 203 -8.33 23.19 1.33
C PHE A 203 -8.43 24.44 0.43
N ASN A 204 -9.56 25.12 0.46
CA ASN A 204 -9.83 26.29 -0.38
C ASN A 204 -8.95 27.51 -0.01
N GLU A 205 -8.46 27.59 1.22
CA GLU A 205 -7.58 28.68 1.66
C GLU A 205 -6.19 28.56 1.03
N TYR A 206 -5.71 27.34 0.87
CA TYR A 206 -4.36 27.04 0.39
C TYR A 206 -4.30 26.67 -1.10
N CYS A 207 -5.44 26.27 -1.69
CA CYS A 207 -5.55 25.90 -3.09
C CYS A 207 -5.05 27.05 -3.99
N PRO A 208 -4.07 26.82 -4.88
CA PRO A 208 -3.58 27.86 -5.80
C PRO A 208 -4.64 28.33 -6.79
N GLU A 209 -5.61 27.48 -7.09
CA GLU A 209 -6.59 27.66 -8.16
C GLU A 209 -7.94 28.02 -7.54
N LYS A 210 -8.14 29.32 -7.25
CA LYS A 210 -9.32 29.82 -6.55
C LYS A 210 -10.64 29.69 -7.35
N ASP A 211 -10.56 29.45 -8.66
CA ASP A 211 -11.71 29.55 -9.58
C ASP A 211 -12.21 28.23 -10.18
N ARG A 212 -11.78 27.05 -9.70
CA ARG A 212 -12.21 25.74 -10.27
C ARG A 212 -13.60 25.24 -9.83
N GLY A 213 -14.46 26.09 -9.27
CA GLY A 213 -15.78 25.70 -8.78
C GLY A 213 -15.73 24.74 -7.58
N LYS A 214 -16.85 24.03 -7.30
CA LYS A 214 -16.91 23.08 -6.18
C LYS A 214 -16.02 21.86 -6.44
N VAL A 215 -14.91 21.76 -5.72
CA VAL A 215 -14.08 20.55 -5.68
C VAL A 215 -14.81 19.48 -4.87
N LEU A 216 -14.90 18.25 -5.39
CA LEU A 216 -15.51 17.15 -4.63
C LEU A 216 -14.67 16.86 -3.38
N ASN A 217 -15.34 16.54 -2.27
CA ASN A 217 -14.69 16.25 -1.01
C ASN A 217 -13.57 15.22 -1.19
N GLU A 218 -13.78 14.14 -1.95
CA GLU A 218 -12.77 13.10 -2.20
C GLU A 218 -11.40 13.61 -2.71
N PHE A 219 -11.36 14.74 -3.42
CA PHE A 219 -10.12 15.33 -3.93
C PHE A 219 -9.51 16.36 -2.98
N MET A 220 -10.17 16.71 -1.87
CA MET A 220 -9.69 17.69 -0.90
C MET A 220 -8.63 17.09 0.03
N ILE A 221 -7.64 16.42 -0.55
CA ILE A 221 -6.57 15.71 0.17
C ILE A 221 -5.22 15.85 -0.52
N PRO A 222 -4.10 15.68 0.22
CA PRO A 222 -2.76 15.64 -0.35
C PRO A 222 -2.48 14.44 -1.28
N ASP A 223 -3.23 13.33 -1.16
CA ASP A 223 -2.94 12.05 -1.82
C ASP A 223 -1.49 11.56 -1.59
N ASN A 224 -0.93 11.90 -0.42
CA ASN A 224 0.42 11.55 -0.01
C ASN A 224 0.51 11.67 1.51
N MET A 225 0.69 10.55 2.19
CA MET A 225 0.74 10.50 3.66
C MET A 225 1.90 11.35 4.23
N TYR A 226 3.01 11.48 3.52
CA TYR A 226 4.16 12.29 3.97
C TYR A 226 3.87 13.79 3.90
N LEU A 227 3.19 14.25 2.85
CA LEU A 227 2.70 15.63 2.78
C LEU A 227 1.64 15.88 3.86
N THR A 228 0.83 14.89 4.15
CA THR A 228 -0.20 14.95 5.21
C THR A 228 0.43 15.14 6.58
N PHE A 229 1.49 14.39 6.92
CA PHE A 229 2.24 14.62 8.16
C PHE A 229 2.81 16.03 8.23
N LEU A 230 3.41 16.53 7.15
CA LEU A 230 3.97 17.88 7.12
C LEU A 230 2.89 18.97 7.24
N ALA A 231 1.75 18.82 6.59
CA ALA A 231 0.68 19.79 6.65
C ALA A 231 -0.02 19.79 8.01
N GLU A 232 -0.40 18.62 8.51
CA GLU A 232 -1.33 18.50 9.64
C GLU A 232 -0.64 18.36 11.00
N ALA A 233 0.59 17.83 11.02
CA ALA A 233 1.38 17.64 12.23
C ALA A 233 2.73 18.40 12.21
N GLY A 234 3.00 19.14 11.13
CA GLY A 234 4.21 19.94 10.97
C GLY A 234 5.48 19.11 10.85
N ILE A 235 6.63 19.79 10.90
CA ILE A 235 7.95 19.16 10.91
C ILE A 235 8.11 18.23 12.12
N THR A 236 7.54 18.58 13.28
CA THR A 236 7.64 17.74 14.48
C THR A 236 6.97 16.38 14.28
N GLY A 237 5.75 16.35 13.73
CA GLY A 237 5.04 15.10 13.44
C GLY A 237 5.74 14.27 12.37
N ALA A 238 6.18 14.92 11.28
CA ALA A 238 6.89 14.25 10.19
C ALA A 238 8.22 13.62 10.68
N LEU A 239 9.02 14.35 11.47
CA LEU A 239 10.25 13.83 12.06
C LEU A 239 9.95 12.72 13.07
N GLY A 240 8.92 12.86 13.91
CA GLY A 240 8.50 11.82 14.84
C GLY A 240 8.18 10.51 14.12
N PHE A 241 7.45 10.57 13.00
CA PHE A 241 7.15 9.40 12.18
C PHE A 241 8.41 8.81 11.54
N LEU A 242 9.30 9.63 10.99
CA LEU A 242 10.57 9.16 10.41
C LEU A 242 11.45 8.46 11.47
N ILE A 243 11.55 9.03 12.67
CA ILE A 243 12.29 8.43 13.79
C ILE A 243 11.66 7.09 14.17
N PHE A 244 10.33 7.04 14.34
CA PHE A 244 9.61 5.83 14.68
C PHE A 244 9.87 4.70 13.67
N ILE A 245 9.71 4.96 12.37
CA ILE A 245 10.00 3.99 11.31
C ILE A 245 11.48 3.58 11.33
N SER A 246 12.40 4.53 11.50
CA SER A 246 13.83 4.22 11.57
C SER A 246 14.16 3.27 12.73
N LEU A 247 13.54 3.47 13.90
CA LEU A 247 13.70 2.61 15.06
C LEU A 247 13.11 1.21 14.82
N ILE A 248 11.92 1.11 14.21
CA ILE A 248 11.30 -0.17 13.84
C ILE A 248 12.21 -0.97 12.89
N PHE A 249 12.74 -0.34 11.83
CA PHE A 249 13.63 -1.02 10.90
C PHE A 249 14.98 -1.37 11.53
N LYS A 250 15.54 -0.50 12.38
CA LYS A 250 16.76 -0.79 13.15
C LYS A 250 16.58 -2.03 14.02
N ARG A 251 15.48 -2.11 14.79
CA ARG A 251 15.16 -3.29 15.61
C ARG A 251 14.94 -4.53 14.75
N GLY A 252 14.20 -4.40 13.64
CA GLY A 252 14.00 -5.50 12.70
C GLY A 252 15.30 -6.07 12.14
N PHE A 253 16.26 -5.22 11.76
CA PHE A 253 17.58 -5.69 11.29
C PHE A 253 18.42 -6.33 12.39
N GLN A 254 18.37 -5.82 13.62
CA GLN A 254 19.02 -6.46 14.77
C GLN A 254 18.44 -7.86 15.00
N ARG A 255 17.12 -7.99 15.08
CA ARG A 255 16.44 -9.28 15.29
C ARG A 255 16.72 -10.29 14.18
N ILE A 256 16.78 -9.85 12.92
CA ILE A 256 17.15 -10.73 11.79
C ILE A 256 18.58 -11.31 11.95
N ARG A 257 19.49 -10.57 12.59
CA ARG A 257 20.87 -11.03 12.87
C ARG A 257 20.92 -11.94 14.10
N GLU A 258 20.13 -11.64 15.13
CA GLU A 258 20.06 -12.39 16.39
C GLU A 258 19.29 -13.72 16.26
N THR A 259 18.35 -13.83 15.31
CA THR A 259 17.46 -15.00 15.19
C THR A 259 18.12 -16.15 14.42
N GLU A 260 18.41 -17.24 15.12
CA GLU A 260 18.92 -18.49 14.52
C GLU A 260 17.84 -19.30 13.80
N ASN A 261 16.60 -19.31 14.32
CA ASN A 261 15.49 -20.06 13.74
C ASN A 261 15.08 -19.48 12.36
N ASN A 262 15.22 -20.30 11.32
CA ASN A 262 14.96 -19.90 9.94
C ASN A 262 13.53 -19.41 9.68
N ASP A 263 12.52 -20.01 10.30
CA ASP A 263 11.12 -19.65 10.09
C ASP A 263 10.77 -18.37 10.84
N LYS A 264 11.25 -18.19 12.08
CA LYS A 264 11.13 -16.91 12.79
C LYS A 264 11.81 -15.78 12.02
N ARG A 265 13.02 -16.02 11.50
CA ARG A 265 13.76 -15.05 10.70
C ARG A 265 13.04 -14.73 9.39
N HIS A 266 12.46 -15.72 8.72
CA HIS A 266 11.69 -15.50 7.50
C HIS A 266 10.40 -14.72 7.78
N PHE A 267 9.70 -15.00 8.88
CA PHE A 267 8.53 -14.23 9.33
C PHE A 267 8.84 -12.74 9.58
N LEU A 268 10.02 -12.44 10.16
CA LEU A 268 10.48 -11.06 10.30
C LEU A 268 10.75 -10.40 8.95
N ILE A 269 11.43 -11.11 8.03
CA ILE A 269 11.74 -10.58 6.69
C ILE A 269 10.46 -10.25 5.92
N ILE A 270 9.46 -11.15 5.89
CA ILE A 270 8.19 -10.89 5.18
C ILE A 270 7.41 -9.73 5.80
N SER A 271 7.44 -9.59 7.13
CA SER A 271 6.74 -8.49 7.84
C SER A 271 7.40 -7.15 7.52
N MET A 272 8.73 -7.09 7.50
CA MET A 272 9.48 -5.90 7.09
C MET A 272 9.31 -5.60 5.59
N SER A 273 9.22 -6.62 4.73
CA SER A 273 8.90 -6.46 3.30
C SER A 273 7.52 -5.83 3.10
N ALA A 274 6.51 -6.31 3.83
CA ALA A 274 5.16 -5.74 3.80
C ALA A 274 5.17 -4.27 4.25
N LEU A 275 5.86 -3.95 5.36
CA LEU A 275 6.04 -2.56 5.82
C LEU A 275 6.71 -1.69 4.76
N ALA A 276 7.80 -2.16 4.13
CA ALA A 276 8.49 -1.41 3.09
C ALA A 276 7.55 -1.11 1.90
N GLY A 277 6.72 -2.06 1.51
CA GLY A 277 5.72 -1.85 0.46
C GLY A 277 4.64 -0.83 0.84
N LEU A 278 4.10 -0.92 2.06
CA LEU A 278 3.10 0.04 2.55
C LEU A 278 3.68 1.46 2.67
N LEU A 279 4.90 1.59 3.19
CA LEU A 279 5.61 2.88 3.28
C LEU A 279 5.85 3.49 1.90
N MET A 280 6.21 2.68 0.89
CA MET A 280 6.35 3.21 -0.46
C MET A 280 4.99 3.68 -1.02
N ASN A 281 3.92 2.92 -0.80
CA ASN A 281 2.57 3.29 -1.24
C ASN A 281 2.01 4.53 -0.52
N MET A 282 2.42 4.80 0.73
CA MET A 282 2.09 6.05 1.45
C MET A 282 2.55 7.32 0.71
N GLY A 283 3.55 7.23 -0.17
CA GLY A 283 3.94 8.35 -1.04
C GLY A 283 2.93 8.68 -2.14
N ALA A 284 1.88 7.87 -2.28
CA ALA A 284 0.85 8.04 -3.30
C ALA A 284 -0.58 7.98 -2.76
N TYR A 285 -0.76 7.78 -1.44
CA TYR A 285 -2.08 7.82 -0.79
C TYR A 285 -1.97 7.96 0.73
N GLU A 286 -3.03 8.47 1.37
CA GLU A 286 -3.08 8.73 2.82
C GLU A 286 -3.59 7.52 3.62
N LEU A 287 -2.75 6.48 3.72
CA LEU A 287 -3.19 5.19 4.29
C LEU A 287 -3.71 5.27 5.74
N PHE A 288 -3.27 6.23 6.55
CA PHE A 288 -3.68 6.30 7.97
C PHE A 288 -5.06 6.92 8.20
N TYR A 289 -5.65 7.54 7.18
CA TYR A 289 -7.05 7.93 7.21
C TYR A 289 -8.01 6.75 7.03
N TRP A 290 -7.46 5.56 6.74
CA TRP A 290 -8.22 4.34 6.54
C TRP A 290 -7.89 3.34 7.63
N HIS A 291 -8.93 2.92 8.37
CA HIS A 291 -8.79 2.03 9.52
C HIS A 291 -8.05 0.72 9.17
N ASN A 292 -8.35 0.08 8.04
CA ASN A 292 -7.78 -1.22 7.71
C ASN A 292 -6.26 -1.16 7.43
N PRO A 293 -5.75 -0.31 6.51
CA PRO A 293 -4.30 -0.14 6.34
C PRO A 293 -3.60 0.35 7.59
N TYR A 294 -4.21 1.25 8.37
CA TYR A 294 -3.63 1.74 9.63
C TYR A 294 -3.43 0.61 10.65
N MET A 295 -4.50 -0.15 10.92
CA MET A 295 -4.45 -1.29 11.84
C MET A 295 -3.45 -2.35 11.37
N PHE A 296 -3.41 -2.61 10.06
CA PHE A 296 -2.48 -3.59 9.52
C PHE A 296 -1.02 -3.11 9.58
N PHE A 297 -0.78 -1.82 9.34
CA PHE A 297 0.53 -1.20 9.56
C PHE A 297 0.97 -1.35 11.03
N CYS A 298 0.09 -1.04 11.98
CA CYS A 298 0.37 -1.21 13.42
C CYS A 298 0.68 -2.67 13.77
N LEU A 299 -0.08 -3.63 13.22
CA LEU A 299 0.16 -5.06 13.41
C LEU A 299 1.56 -5.48 12.92
N LEU A 300 1.96 -5.02 11.72
CA LEU A 300 3.27 -5.31 11.17
C LEU A 300 4.40 -4.65 11.96
N CYS A 301 4.21 -3.42 12.44
CA CYS A 301 5.14 -2.78 13.38
C CYS A 301 5.28 -3.61 14.67
N GLY A 302 4.19 -4.16 15.20
CA GLY A 302 4.19 -5.08 16.33
C GLY A 302 5.02 -6.33 16.07
N PHE A 303 4.83 -6.99 14.91
CA PHE A 303 5.60 -8.17 14.54
C PHE A 303 7.12 -7.90 14.47
N VAL A 304 7.50 -6.73 13.98
CA VAL A 304 8.91 -6.35 13.84
C VAL A 304 9.51 -5.86 15.16
N GLY A 305 8.77 -5.06 15.92
CA GLY A 305 9.26 -4.34 17.10
C GLY A 305 9.20 -5.13 18.42
N LEU A 306 8.24 -6.04 18.59
CA LEU A 306 8.05 -6.73 19.88
C LEU A 306 9.10 -7.82 20.10
N ASP A 307 9.88 -7.65 21.17
CA ASP A 307 10.81 -8.67 21.63
C ASP A 307 10.10 -9.78 22.39
N GLU A 308 10.41 -11.01 22.00
CA GLU A 308 9.84 -12.23 22.58
C GLU A 308 10.24 -12.43 24.06
N LYS A 309 11.21 -11.65 24.55
CA LYS A 309 11.63 -11.65 25.96
C LYS A 309 10.58 -11.04 26.90
N TYR A 310 9.66 -10.23 26.37
CA TYR A 310 8.64 -9.50 27.13
C TYR A 310 7.21 -10.02 26.92
N SER A 311 7.02 -11.07 26.12
CA SER A 311 5.72 -11.70 25.86
C SER A 311 5.39 -12.83 26.84
N ARG A 312 5.78 -12.67 28.11
CA ARG A 312 5.38 -13.57 29.21
C ARG A 312 4.08 -13.11 29.83
#